data_AF-A0A382Q1B6-F1
#
_entry.id   AF-A0A382Q1B6-F1
#
_cell.length_a   1.000
_cell.length_b   1.000
_cell.length_c   1.000
_cell.angle_alpha   90.00
_cell.angle_beta   90.00
_cell.angle_gamma   90.00
#
_symmetry.space_group_name_H-M   'P 1'
#
loop_
_entity.id
_entity.type
_entity.pdbx_description
1 polymer ?
#
loop_
_entity_poly.entity_id
_entity_poly.type
_entity_poly.pdbx_seq_one_letter_code
_entity_poly.pdbx_strand_id
1 'polypeptide(L)' 'EVRMSPDLKNARAYVIPLGGKNGEESVSILTQFSHLVRKALSKKVSMKFLPKIYFIYDMSFDYAEKIERLIEKNR' A
#
# COMPACT_ATOMS: atom_id res chain seq x y z
N GLU A 1 -1.16 -2.16 5.54
CA GLU A 1 -1.38 -1.05 6.52
C GLU A 1 -1.86 0.21 5.79
N VAL A 2 -2.52 1.17 6.45
CA VAL A 2 -2.85 2.48 5.87
C VAL A 2 -2.37 3.61 6.78
N ARG A 3 -1.60 4.55 6.23
CA ARG A 3 -1.11 5.74 6.95
C ARG A 3 -1.71 7.01 6.36
N MET A 4 -2.36 7.80 7.21
CA MET A 4 -2.94 9.09 6.84
C MET A 4 -1.95 10.23 7.12
N SER A 5 -1.99 11.27 6.28
CA SER A 5 -1.36 12.54 6.62
C SER A 5 -2.11 13.24 7.77
N PRO A 6 -1.44 14.08 8.58
CA PRO A 6 -2.08 14.79 9.69
C PRO A 6 -3.26 15.67 9.27
N ASP A 7 -3.22 16.19 8.04
CA ASP A 7 -4.30 17.01 7.44
C ASP A 7 -5.44 16.19 6.84
N LEU A 8 -5.36 14.85 6.92
CA LEU A 8 -6.31 13.88 6.37
C LEU A 8 -6.55 13.99 4.85
N LYS A 9 -5.71 14.72 4.11
CA LYS A 9 -5.88 14.89 2.65
C LYS A 9 -5.22 13.79 1.84
N ASN A 10 -4.29 13.04 2.43
CA ASN A 10 -3.53 12.00 1.75
C ASN A 10 -3.53 10.71 2.58
N ALA A 11 -3.66 9.58 1.89
CA ALA A 11 -3.64 8.23 2.45
C ALA A 11 -2.61 7.39 1.69
N ARG A 12 -1.65 6.80 2.40
CA ARG A 12 -0.73 5.80 1.87
C ARG A 12 -1.22 4.42 2.26
N ALA A 13 -1.66 3.63 1.29
CA ALA A 13 -2.11 2.26 1.47
C ALA A 13 -1.01 1.29 1.04
N TYR A 14 -0.43 0.58 2.00
CA TYR A 14 0.58 -0.44 1.77
C TYR A 14 -0.09 -1.75 1.39
N VAL A 15 0.26 -2.29 0.23
CA VAL A 15 -0.39 -3.45 -0.39
C VAL A 15 0.63 -4.52 -0.79
N ILE A 16 0.20 -5.77 -0.71
CA ILE A 16 0.94 -6.95 -1.14
C ILE A 16 0.03 -7.70 -2.11
N PRO A 17 0.45 -7.94 -3.36
CA PRO A 17 -0.33 -8.74 -4.29
C PRO A 17 -0.32 -10.21 -3.85
N LEU A 18 -1.41 -10.90 -4.14
CA LEU A 18 -1.52 -12.32 -3.88
C LEU A 18 -0.46 -13.08 -4.68
N GLY A 19 0.32 -13.92 -4.00
CA GLY A 19 1.39 -14.70 -4.61
C GLY A 19 2.74 -13.99 -4.73
N GLY A 20 2.88 -12.75 -4.23
CA GLY A 20 4.18 -12.08 -4.07
C GLY A 20 4.92 -11.78 -5.38
N LYS A 21 4.27 -11.94 -6.52
CA LYS A 21 4.84 -11.64 -7.84
C LYS A 21 4.30 -10.32 -8.35
N ASN A 22 5.12 -9.60 -9.11
CA ASN A 22 4.76 -8.36 -9.80
C ASN A 22 4.19 -7.26 -8.85
N GLY A 23 4.81 -7.08 -7.68
CA GLY A 23 4.45 -6.06 -6.69
C GLY A 23 4.32 -4.67 -7.27
N GLU A 24 5.37 -4.20 -7.95
CA GLU A 24 5.42 -2.86 -8.52
C GLU A 24 4.38 -2.65 -9.64
N GLU A 25 4.23 -3.63 -10.53
CA GLU A 25 3.24 -3.58 -11.62
C GLU A 25 1.81 -3.51 -11.07
N SER A 26 1.50 -4.38 -10.10
CA SER A 26 0.19 -4.41 -9.44
C SER A 26 -0.13 -3.07 -8.77
N VAL A 27 0.85 -2.48 -8.08
CA VAL A 27 0.72 -1.18 -7.43
C VAL A 27 0.56 -0.04 -8.45
N SER A 28 1.27 -0.11 -9.57
CA SER A 28 1.13 0.86 -10.67
C SER A 28 -0.28 0.86 -11.23
N ILE A 29 -0.83 -0.32 -11.53
CA ILE A 29 -2.21 -0.49 -12.01
C ILE A 29 -3.20 0.04 -10.96
N LEU A 30 -3.04 -0.34 -9.69
CA LEU A 30 -3.90 0.17 -8.61
C LEU A 30 -3.85 1.69 -8.48
N THR A 31 -2.67 2.28 -8.65
CA THR A 31 -2.47 3.74 -8.60
C THR A 31 -3.18 4.42 -9.77
N GLN A 32 -3.07 3.89 -10.98
CA GLN A 32 -3.77 4.37 -12.17
C GLN A 32 -5.30 4.38 -11.97
N PHE A 33 -5.83 3.32 -11.35
CA PHE A 33 -7.27 3.17 -11.10
C PHE A 33 -7.73 3.62 -9.70
N SER A 34 -6.89 4.36 -8.97
CA SER A 34 -7.18 4.83 -7.60
C SER A 34 -8.46 5.67 -7.48
N HIS A 35 -8.86 6.35 -8.57
CA HIS A 35 -10.09 7.12 -8.64
C HIS A 35 -11.35 6.26 -8.45
N LEU A 36 -11.34 4.99 -8.89
CA LEU A 36 -12.46 4.07 -8.69
C LEU A 36 -12.62 3.72 -7.21
N VAL A 37 -11.50 3.47 -6.53
CA VAL A 37 -11.47 3.20 -5.08
C VAL A 37 -11.96 4.42 -4.31
N ARG A 38 -11.50 5.62 -4.68
CA ARG A 38 -12.01 6.89 -4.13
C ARG A 38 -13.53 7.03 -4.34
N LYS A 39 -14.03 6.77 -5.55
CA LYS A 39 -15.46 6.84 -5.86
C LYS A 39 -16.30 5.83 -5.05
N ALA A 40 -15.76 4.65 -4.77
CA ALA A 40 -16.42 3.68 -3.91
C ALA A 40 -16.43 4.14 -2.44
N LEU A 41 -15.31 4.70 -1.95
CA LEU A 41 -15.18 5.20 -0.58
C LEU A 41 -16.09 6.39 -0.30
N SER A 42 -16.29 7.30 -1.27
CA SER A 42 -17.17 8.46 -1.09
C SER A 42 -18.63 8.08 -0.80
N LYS A 43 -19.05 6.87 -1.16
CA LYS A 43 -20.39 6.35 -0.86
C LYS A 43 -20.49 5.70 0.53
N LYS A 44 -19.36 5.32 1.12
CA LYS A 44 -19.29 4.55 2.37
C LYS A 44 -18.86 5.38 3.57
N VAL A 45 -18.15 6.48 3.34
CA VAL A 45 -17.56 7.29 4.41
C VAL A 45 -17.98 8.75 4.22
N SER A 46 -18.50 9.35 5.29
CA SER A 46 -18.78 10.79 5.35
C SER A 46 -17.54 11.54 5.82
N MET A 47 -16.91 12.31 4.93
CA MET A 47 -15.76 13.16 5.22
C MET A 47 -15.88 14.48 4.48
N LYS A 48 -15.36 15.56 5.08
CA LYS A 48 -15.30 16.88 4.44
C LYS A 48 -14.52 16.85 3.13
N PHE A 49 -13.41 16.10 3.10
CA PHE A 49 -12.59 15.90 1.92
C PHE A 49 -12.20 14.43 1.80
N LEU A 50 -12.30 13.89 0.59
CA LEU A 50 -11.88 12.52 0.33
C LEU A 50 -10.36 12.48 0.06
N PRO A 51 -9.56 11.72 0.84
CA PRO A 51 -8.11 11.72 0.72
C PRO A 51 -7.63 11.13 -0.60
N LYS A 52 -6.55 11.68 -1.14
CA LYS A 52 -5.81 11.08 -2.28
C LYS A 52 -5.19 9.77 -1.78
N ILE A 53 -5.42 8.70 -2.52
CA ILE A 53 -4.96 7.37 -2.14
C ILE A 53 -3.75 7.04 -2.98
N TYR A 54 -2.65 6.74 -2.31
CA TYR A 54 -1.39 6.30 -2.89
C TYR A 54 -1.18 4.85 -2.50
N PHE A 55 -1.13 3.96 -3.49
CA PHE A 55 -0.79 2.56 -3.26
C PHE A 55 0.72 2.41 -3.25
N ILE A 56 1.24 1.67 -2.28
CA ILE A 56 2.68 1.44 -2.09
C ILE A 56 2.91 -0.05 -1.90
N TYR A 57 3.88 -0.61 -2.61
CA TYR A 57 4.27 -2.00 -2.42
C TYR A 57 4.93 -2.16 -1.05
N ASP A 58 4.43 -3.10 -0.25
CA ASP A 58 4.95 -3.35 1.09
C ASP A 58 6.13 -4.35 1.04
N MET A 59 7.35 -3.83 1.12
CA MET A 59 8.59 -4.63 1.12
C MET A 59 8.98 -5.15 2.51
N SER A 60 8.15 -4.97 3.55
CA SER A 60 8.51 -5.35 4.92
C SER A 60 8.78 -6.85 5.07
N PHE A 61 8.03 -7.69 4.36
CA PHE A 61 8.23 -9.15 4.34
C PHE A 61 9.53 -9.55 3.65
N ASP A 62 9.79 -8.99 2.46
CA ASP A 62 11.03 -9.24 1.71
C ASP A 62 12.27 -8.83 2.53
N TYR A 63 12.16 -7.73 3.28
CA TYR A 63 13.22 -7.26 4.16
C TYR A 63 13.43 -8.17 5.38
N ALA A 64 12.35 -8.67 5.99
CA ALA A 64 12.43 -9.62 7.09
C ALA A 64 13.10 -10.94 6.66
N GLU A 65 12.71 -11.49 5.51
CA GLU A 65 13.33 -12.70 4.95
C GLU A 65 14.83 -12.49 4.67
N LYS A 66 15.20 -11.32 4.15
CA LYS A 66 16.61 -10.97 3.95
C LYS A 66 17.41 -10.93 5.25
N ILE A 67 16.84 -10.38 6.32
CA ILE A 67 17.48 -10.38 7.65
C ILE A 67 17.67 -11.81 8.14
N GLU A 68 16.64 -12.64 8.05
CA GLU A 68 16.68 -14.04 8.52
C GLU A 68 17.78 -14.83 7.80
N ARG A 69 17.85 -14.74 6.46
CA ARG A 69 18.92 -15.36 5.66
C ARG A 69 20.32 -14.86 6.04
N LEU A 70 20.47 -13.58 6.37
CA LEU A 70 21.75 -13.01 6.81
C LEU A 70 22.14 -13.52 8.21
N ILE A 71 21.18 -13.69 9.12
CA ILE A 71 21.42 -14.24 10.45
C ILE A 71 21.84 -15.71 10.33
N GLU A 72 21.14 -16.53 9.54
CA GLU A 72 21.48 -17.93 9.31
C GLU A 72 22.88 -18.11 8.71
N LYS A 73 23.26 -17.25 7.76
CA LYS A 73 24.58 -17.31 7.11
C LYS A 73 25.76 -16.96 8.05
N ASN A 74 25.52 -16.15 9.08
CA ASN A 74 26.54 -15.76 10.06
C ASN A 74 26.51 -16.61 11.34
N ARG A 75 25.67 -17.66 11.35
CA ARG A 75 25.59 -18.63 12.45
C ARG A 75 26.44 -19.84 12.14
#